data_AF-A0A542AMD2-F1
#
_entry.id   AF-A0A542AMD2-F1
#
_cell.length_a   1.000
_cell.length_b   1.000
_cell.length_c   1.000
_cell.angle_alpha   90.00
_cell.angle_beta   90.00
_cell.angle_gamma   90.00
#
_symmetry.space_group_name_H-M   'P 1'
#
loop_
_entity.id
_entity.type
_entity.pdbx_description
1 polymer ?
#
loop_
_entity_poly.entity_id
_entity_poly.type
_entity_poly.pdbx_seq_one_letter_code
_entity_poly.pdbx_strand_id
1 'polypeptide(L)'
;MNKKQIKSMVTLLQLFLIGALFLPAGTIVGDAAGDTALSVFQMINRYAGMGFSDDALFYMVMACVFPAAIIIFMRVLKERKNFGASVVLCALYATASACFYSAAKRKMVDYATMTWLPYIIILISLTSMMLLIFGFFQAAQDGDGKESPKKE
;
A
#
# COMPACT_ATOMS: atom_id res chain seq x y z
N MET A 1 -11.14 16.69 -10.81
CA MET A 1 -10.62 15.40 -11.32
C MET A 1 -11.80 14.47 -11.59
N ASN A 2 -11.83 13.83 -12.75
CA ASN A 2 -12.90 12.91 -13.15
C ASN A 2 -12.68 11.53 -12.50
N LYS A 3 -13.75 10.79 -12.20
CA LYS A 3 -13.72 9.45 -11.59
C LYS A 3 -12.80 8.47 -12.31
N LYS A 4 -12.77 8.53 -13.65
CA LYS A 4 -11.86 7.70 -14.47
C LYS A 4 -10.38 8.02 -14.19
N GLN A 5 -10.05 9.30 -13.99
CA GLN A 5 -8.69 9.72 -13.66
C GLN A 5 -8.29 9.23 -12.27
N ILE A 6 -9.19 9.32 -11.27
CA ILE A 6 -8.96 8.79 -9.92
C ILE A 6 -8.66 7.28 -9.97
N LYS A 7 -9.52 6.51 -10.65
CA LYS A 7 -9.34 5.05 -10.79
C LYS A 7 -8.00 4.72 -11.47
N SER A 8 -7.65 5.45 -12.53
CA SER A 8 -6.38 5.25 -13.25
C SER A 8 -5.17 5.57 -12.37
N MET A 9 -5.18 6.72 -11.67
CA MET A 9 -4.09 7.13 -10.79
C MET A 9 -3.90 6.14 -9.63
N VAL A 10 -4.98 5.75 -8.96
CA VAL A 10 -4.89 4.76 -7.87
C VAL A 10 -4.36 3.44 -8.41
N THR A 11 -4.80 2.97 -9.58
CA THR A 11 -4.27 1.74 -10.19
C THR A 11 -2.76 1.82 -10.43
N LEU A 12 -2.27 2.95 -10.96
CA LEU A 12 -0.83 3.16 -11.18
C LEU A 12 -0.05 3.17 -9.85
N LEU A 13 -0.59 3.82 -8.82
CA LEU A 13 0.01 3.84 -7.49
C LEU A 13 0.06 2.44 -6.85
N GLN A 14 -1.00 1.62 -7.01
CA GLN A 14 -0.99 0.24 -6.52
C GLN A 14 -0.01 -0.65 -7.28
N LEU A 15 0.12 -0.47 -8.60
CA LEU A 15 1.14 -1.17 -9.39
C LEU A 15 2.55 -0.79 -8.94
N PHE A 16 2.78 0.49 -8.64
CA PHE A 16 4.03 0.94 -8.07
C PHE A 16 4.30 0.29 -6.71
N LEU A 17 3.29 0.17 -5.83
CA LEU A 17 3.46 -0.50 -4.53
C LEU A 17 3.90 -1.95 -4.67
N ILE A 18 3.37 -2.69 -5.65
CA ILE A 18 3.82 -4.06 -5.96
C ILE A 18 5.27 -4.04 -6.47
N GLY A 19 5.60 -3.12 -7.38
CA GLY A 19 6.95 -2.96 -7.92
C GLY A 19 7.98 -2.56 -6.85
N ALA A 20 7.57 -1.75 -5.88
CA ALA A 20 8.41 -1.26 -4.79
C ALA A 20 8.92 -2.39 -3.89
N LEU A 21 8.29 -3.57 -3.90
CA LEU A 21 8.77 -4.74 -3.17
C LEU A 21 10.15 -5.23 -3.66
N PHE A 22 10.48 -4.94 -4.92
CA PHE A 22 11.77 -5.29 -5.52
C PHE A 22 12.80 -4.16 -5.46
N LEU A 23 12.39 -2.98 -4.99
CA LEU A 23 13.28 -1.82 -4.87
C LEU A 23 14.12 -1.90 -3.59
N PRO A 24 15.30 -1.27 -3.59
CA PRO A 24 16.20 -1.26 -2.44
C PRO A 24 15.60 -0.47 -1.28
N ALA A 25 15.33 -1.17 -0.17
CA ALA A 25 14.76 -0.63 1.06
C ALA A 25 15.82 -0.27 2.10
N GLY A 26 17.01 -0.87 2.02
CA GLY A 26 18.12 -0.63 2.93
C GLY A 26 19.46 -0.99 2.33
N THR A 27 20.53 -0.78 3.08
CA THR A 27 21.89 -1.28 2.80
C THR A 27 22.37 -2.10 3.99
N ILE A 28 23.12 -3.18 3.73
CA ILE A 28 23.70 -4.02 4.79
C ILE A 28 24.88 -3.28 5.43
N VAL A 29 24.91 -3.23 6.77
CA VAL A 29 25.99 -2.57 7.52
C VAL A 29 27.19 -3.51 7.62
N GLY A 30 28.37 -3.03 7.22
CA GLY A 30 29.65 -3.73 7.41
C GLY A 30 30.09 -4.65 6.27
N ASP A 31 29.47 -4.58 5.09
CA ASP A 31 29.93 -5.34 3.93
C ASP A 31 31.16 -4.66 3.29
N ALA A 32 32.32 -5.30 3.39
CA ALA A 32 33.61 -4.79 2.90
C ALA A 32 33.69 -4.76 1.36
N ALA A 33 32.73 -5.36 0.65
CA ALA A 33 32.69 -5.45 -0.80
C ALA A 33 31.83 -4.35 -1.48
N GLY A 34 31.30 -3.39 -0.72
CA GLY A 34 30.41 -2.34 -1.21
C GLY A 34 29.01 -2.50 -0.65
N ASP A 35 28.28 -1.38 -0.50
CA ASP A 35 26.93 -1.33 0.09
C ASP A 35 25.97 -2.26 -0.66
N THR A 36 25.83 -3.51 -0.20
CA THR A 36 24.87 -4.46 -0.77
C THR A 36 23.47 -3.97 -0.45
N ALA A 37 22.76 -3.50 -1.49
CA ALA A 37 21.42 -2.99 -1.37
C ALA A 37 20.43 -4.13 -1.05
N LEU A 38 19.67 -3.94 0.02
CA LEU A 38 18.67 -4.87 0.53
C LEU A 38 17.30 -4.47 -0.02
N SER A 39 16.74 -5.26 -0.92
CA SER A 39 15.35 -5.07 -1.39
C SER A 39 14.32 -5.21 -0.27
N VAL A 40 13.11 -4.67 -0.44
CA VAL A 40 12.02 -4.85 0.55
C VAL A 40 11.77 -6.35 0.81
N PHE A 41 11.75 -7.19 -0.23
CA PHE A 41 11.61 -8.65 -0.05
C PHE A 41 12.73 -9.28 0.78
N GLN A 42 13.98 -8.93 0.48
CA GLN A 42 15.12 -9.44 1.25
C GLN A 42 15.08 -8.95 2.70
N MET A 43 14.62 -7.72 2.92
CA MET A 43 14.41 -7.18 4.25
C MET A 43 13.35 -7.98 5.01
N ILE A 44 12.22 -8.30 4.39
CA ILE A 44 11.18 -9.13 5.00
C ILE A 44 11.73 -10.53 5.34
N ASN A 45 12.41 -11.19 4.40
CA ASN A 45 13.02 -12.50 4.64
C ASN A 45 14.06 -12.46 5.76
N ARG A 46 14.83 -11.38 5.86
CA ARG A 46 15.81 -11.22 6.93
C ARG A 46 15.15 -10.97 8.27
N TYR A 47 14.05 -10.21 8.29
CA TYR A 47 13.23 -10.01 9.49
C TYR A 47 12.70 -11.36 10.01
N ALA A 48 12.21 -12.21 9.11
CA ALA A 48 11.83 -13.58 9.43
C ALA A 48 13.00 -14.40 10.00
N GLY A 49 14.18 -14.30 9.39
CA GLY A 49 15.39 -14.99 9.82
C GLY A 49 15.93 -14.58 11.21
N MET A 50 15.48 -13.46 11.76
CA MET A 50 15.82 -13.03 13.14
C MET A 50 14.81 -13.55 14.19
N GLY A 51 13.89 -14.43 13.80
CA GLY A 51 12.91 -15.04 14.71
C GLY A 51 11.52 -14.42 14.65
N PHE A 52 11.29 -13.41 13.79
CA PHE A 52 9.99 -12.76 13.60
C PHE A 52 9.29 -13.26 12.32
N SER A 53 9.28 -14.57 12.09
CA SER A 53 8.77 -15.19 10.86
C SER A 53 7.28 -14.92 10.64
N ASP A 54 6.46 -15.02 11.68
CA ASP A 54 5.00 -14.84 11.56
C ASP A 54 4.64 -13.41 11.16
N ASP A 55 5.28 -12.41 11.78
CA ASP A 55 5.08 -10.99 11.46
C ASP A 55 5.54 -10.64 10.04
N ALA A 56 6.70 -11.19 9.62
CA ALA A 56 7.20 -11.01 8.26
C ALA A 56 6.30 -11.65 7.21
N LEU A 57 5.81 -12.87 7.46
CA LEU A 57 4.89 -13.56 6.56
C LEU A 57 3.57 -12.80 6.46
N PHE A 58 3.02 -12.36 7.60
CA PHE A 58 1.80 -11.55 7.62
C PHE A 58 1.98 -10.29 6.78
N TYR A 59 3.07 -9.54 6.99
CA TYR A 59 3.33 -8.33 6.21
C TYR A 59 3.53 -8.62 4.71
N MET A 60 4.25 -9.68 4.35
CA MET A 60 4.47 -10.10 2.96
C MET A 60 3.16 -10.39 2.25
N VAL A 61 2.27 -11.15 2.89
CA VAL A 61 0.95 -11.47 2.34
C VAL A 61 0.14 -10.19 2.14
N MET A 62 0.12 -9.29 3.14
CA MET A 62 -0.61 -8.03 3.04
C MET A 62 -0.07 -7.14 1.92
N ALA A 63 1.25 -7.05 1.77
CA ALA A 63 1.91 -6.22 0.77
C ALA A 63 1.68 -6.70 -0.67
N CYS A 64 1.41 -7.99 -0.87
CA CYS A 64 1.01 -8.53 -2.17
C CYS A 64 -0.50 -8.46 -2.39
N VAL A 65 -1.29 -8.90 -1.40
CA VAL A 65 -2.74 -9.09 -1.54
C VAL A 65 -3.47 -7.76 -1.57
N PHE A 66 -3.10 -6.79 -0.73
CA PHE A 66 -3.90 -5.56 -0.58
C PHE A 66 -3.81 -4.67 -1.84
N PRO A 67 -2.63 -4.37 -2.40
CA PRO A 67 -2.55 -3.64 -3.66
C PRO A 67 -3.26 -4.36 -4.81
N ALA A 68 -3.13 -5.68 -4.90
CA ALA A 68 -3.82 -6.48 -5.92
C ALA A 68 -5.35 -6.43 -5.76
N ALA A 69 -5.86 -6.57 -4.54
CA ALA A 69 -7.28 -6.49 -4.24
C ALA A 69 -7.85 -5.10 -4.57
N ILE A 70 -7.12 -4.02 -4.28
CA ILE A 70 -7.53 -2.66 -4.65
C ILE A 70 -7.63 -2.51 -6.17
N ILE A 71 -6.67 -3.04 -6.94
CA ILE A 71 -6.73 -3.03 -8.42
C ILE A 71 -7.97 -3.76 -8.92
N ILE A 72 -8.28 -4.94 -8.36
CA ILE A 72 -9.47 -5.71 -8.73
C ILE A 72 -10.76 -4.96 -8.36
N PHE A 73 -10.83 -4.38 -7.16
CA PHE A 73 -11.99 -3.61 -6.71
C PHE A 73 -12.24 -2.37 -7.58
N MET A 74 -11.18 -1.74 -8.10
CA MET A 74 -11.32 -0.65 -9.06
C MET A 74 -11.92 -1.09 -10.40
N ARG A 75 -11.82 -2.38 -10.77
CA ARG A 75 -12.28 -2.94 -12.05
C ARG A 75 -13.64 -3.66 -11.98
N VAL A 76 -13.98 -4.33 -10.87
CA VAL A 76 -15.06 -5.36 -10.86
C VAL A 76 -16.36 -4.96 -10.15
N LEU A 77 -16.34 -4.17 -9.06
CA LEU A 77 -17.55 -3.94 -8.23
C LEU A 77 -18.39 -2.69 -8.65
N LYS A 78 -19.59 -2.52 -8.07
CA LYS A 78 -20.45 -1.32 -8.25
C LYS A 78 -19.90 -0.09 -7.52
N GLU A 79 -19.75 1.01 -8.27
CA GLU A 79 -18.90 2.18 -7.96
C GLU A 79 -18.81 2.62 -6.49
N ARG A 80 -19.93 2.78 -5.76
CA ARG A 80 -19.91 3.33 -4.39
C ARG A 80 -19.28 2.37 -3.37
N LYS A 81 -19.53 1.06 -3.49
CA LYS A 81 -18.94 0.06 -2.57
C LYS A 81 -17.43 -0.13 -2.83
N ASN A 82 -16.97 0.10 -4.06
CA ASN A 82 -15.57 -0.06 -4.46
C ASN A 82 -14.66 0.92 -3.74
N PHE A 83 -15.06 2.20 -3.74
CA PHE A 83 -14.26 3.26 -3.15
C PHE A 83 -14.15 3.05 -1.63
N GLY A 84 -15.27 2.77 -0.94
CA GLY A 84 -15.26 2.52 0.50
C GLY A 84 -14.38 1.31 0.90
N ALA A 85 -14.56 0.16 0.25
CA ALA A 85 -13.75 -1.03 0.54
C ALA A 85 -12.25 -0.80 0.28
N SER A 86 -11.93 -0.08 -0.80
CA SER A 86 -10.53 0.22 -1.16
C SER A 86 -9.89 1.23 -0.20
N VAL A 87 -10.65 2.19 0.35
CA VAL A 87 -10.16 3.09 1.41
C VAL A 87 -9.74 2.28 2.64
N VAL A 88 -10.57 1.33 3.07
CA VAL A 88 -10.27 0.48 4.22
C VAL A 88 -9.02 -0.37 3.97
N LEU A 89 -8.90 -0.98 2.79
CA LEU A 89 -7.70 -1.75 2.43
C LEU A 89 -6.44 -0.89 2.40
N CYS A 90 -6.50 0.33 1.85
CA CYS A 90 -5.37 1.28 1.90
C CYS A 90 -4.99 1.66 3.33
N ALA A 91 -5.99 1.92 4.19
CA ALA A 91 -5.75 2.28 5.59
C ALA A 91 -5.05 1.13 6.34
N LEU A 92 -5.58 -0.09 6.22
CA LEU A 92 -4.98 -1.28 6.83
C LEU A 92 -3.57 -1.53 6.28
N TYR A 93 -3.35 -1.35 4.97
CA TYR A 93 -2.03 -1.50 4.37
C TYR A 93 -1.03 -0.46 4.89
N ALA A 94 -1.45 0.80 5.01
CA ALA A 94 -0.61 1.88 5.52
C ALA A 94 -0.22 1.62 6.98
N THR A 95 -1.18 1.19 7.80
CA THR A 95 -0.93 0.84 9.21
C THR A 95 0.01 -0.36 9.32
N ALA A 96 -0.26 -1.46 8.61
CA ALA A 96 0.60 -2.64 8.61
C ALA A 96 2.03 -2.31 8.17
N SER A 97 2.18 -1.51 7.11
CA SER A 97 3.50 -1.04 6.63
C SER A 97 4.21 -0.18 7.66
N ALA A 98 3.52 0.78 8.28
CA ALA A 98 4.11 1.63 9.31
C ALA A 98 4.58 0.81 10.52
N CYS A 99 3.77 -0.16 10.97
CA CYS A 99 4.12 -1.06 12.07
C CYS A 99 5.33 -1.92 11.70
N PHE A 100 5.30 -2.59 10.55
CA PHE A 100 6.38 -3.46 10.10
C PHE A 100 7.70 -2.70 9.95
N TYR A 101 7.70 -1.58 9.22
CA TYR A 101 8.93 -0.82 9.00
C TYR A 101 9.46 -0.16 10.28
N SER A 102 8.60 0.26 11.21
CA SER A 102 9.02 0.75 12.52
C SER A 102 9.67 -0.36 13.36
N ALA A 103 9.09 -1.55 13.36
CA ALA A 103 9.65 -2.71 14.05
C ALA A 103 10.97 -3.16 13.42
N ALA A 104 11.01 -3.29 12.09
CA ALA A 104 12.21 -3.66 11.35
C ALA A 104 13.33 -2.63 11.55
N LYS A 105 13.04 -1.32 11.53
CA LYS A 105 14.03 -0.26 11.83
C LYS A 105 14.68 -0.44 13.20
N ARG A 106 13.87 -0.78 14.22
CA ARG A 106 14.37 -0.97 15.60
C ARG A 106 15.15 -2.28 15.76
N LYS A 107 14.73 -3.35 15.07
CA LYS A 107 15.31 -4.69 15.22
C LYS A 107 16.48 -4.96 14.28
N MET A 108 16.63 -4.20 13.21
CA MET A 108 17.73 -4.32 12.24
C MET A 108 18.77 -3.21 12.36
N VAL A 109 18.74 -2.37 13.40
CA VAL A 109 19.60 -1.19 13.49
C VAL A 109 21.10 -1.51 13.40
N ASP A 110 21.51 -2.67 13.91
CA ASP A 110 22.91 -3.13 13.88
C ASP A 110 23.26 -3.92 12.60
N TYR A 111 22.28 -4.16 11.73
CA TYR A 111 22.43 -5.02 10.55
C TYR A 111 22.16 -4.30 9.22
N ALA A 112 21.16 -3.42 9.16
CA ALA A 112 20.75 -2.74 7.94
C ALA A 112 20.35 -1.29 8.22
N THR A 113 20.89 -0.38 7.40
CA THR A 113 20.43 1.01 7.37
C THR A 113 19.24 1.11 6.44
N MET A 114 18.07 1.49 6.98
CA MET A 114 16.89 1.74 6.15
C MET A 114 17.04 3.02 5.33
N THR A 115 16.65 2.95 4.07
CA THR A 115 16.53 4.10 3.17
C THR A 115 15.21 4.85 3.38
N TRP A 116 14.91 5.79 2.49
CA TRP A 116 13.66 6.55 2.44
C TRP A 116 12.48 5.79 1.81
N LEU A 117 12.72 4.68 1.10
CA LEU A 117 11.70 3.91 0.37
C LEU A 117 10.51 3.45 1.25
N PRO A 118 10.70 2.93 2.48
CA PRO A 118 9.59 2.59 3.38
C PRO A 118 8.61 3.74 3.63
N TYR A 119 9.13 4.97 3.74
CA TYR A 119 8.30 6.16 3.95
C TYR A 119 7.50 6.51 2.69
N ILE A 120 8.09 6.32 1.49
CA ILE A 120 7.36 6.49 0.22
C ILE A 120 6.19 5.51 0.13
N ILE A 121 6.41 4.23 0.47
CA ILE A 121 5.39 3.18 0.40
C ILE A 121 4.17 3.56 1.26
N ILE A 122 4.42 4.02 2.49
CA ILE A 122 3.36 4.50 3.38
C ILE A 122 2.67 5.74 2.80
N LEU A 123 3.44 6.72 2.30
CA LEU A 123 2.92 7.95 1.74
C LEU A 123 2.03 7.67 0.51
N ILE A 124 2.45 6.78 -0.39
CA ILE A 124 1.67 6.36 -1.55
C ILE A 124 0.36 5.68 -1.12
N SER A 125 0.39 4.85 -0.08
CA SER A 125 -0.82 4.24 0.46
C SER A 125 -1.79 5.30 1.01
N LEU A 126 -1.29 6.28 1.75
CA LEU A 126 -2.09 7.40 2.27
C LEU A 126 -2.64 8.30 1.16
N THR A 127 -1.84 8.63 0.14
CA THR A 127 -2.29 9.39 -1.03
C THR A 127 -3.37 8.61 -1.79
N SER A 128 -3.20 7.30 -1.98
CA SER A 128 -4.20 6.43 -2.59
C SER A 128 -5.49 6.45 -1.78
N MET A 129 -5.40 6.38 -0.45
CA MET A 129 -6.55 6.50 0.45
C MET A 129 -7.29 7.83 0.26
N MET A 130 -6.58 8.96 0.22
CA MET A 130 -7.18 10.28 0.02
C MET A 130 -7.88 10.42 -1.33
N LEU A 131 -7.25 9.93 -2.41
CA LEU A 131 -7.86 9.90 -3.74
C LEU A 131 -9.14 9.05 -3.78
N LEU A 132 -9.14 7.91 -3.07
CA LEU A 132 -10.30 7.03 -2.98
C LEU A 132 -11.42 7.64 -2.12
N ILE A 133 -11.11 8.35 -1.04
CA ILE A 133 -12.09 9.12 -0.24
C ILE A 133 -12.73 10.19 -1.12
N PHE A 134 -11.94 10.92 -1.89
CA PHE A 134 -12.46 11.92 -2.84
C PHE A 134 -13.36 11.27 -3.91
N GLY A 135 -12.96 10.11 -4.45
CA GLY A 135 -13.78 9.32 -5.36
C GLY A 135 -15.08 8.82 -4.73
N PHE A 136 -15.07 8.47 -3.43
CA PHE A 136 -16.24 8.05 -2.69
C PHE A 136 -17.27 9.18 -2.55
N PHE A 137 -16.84 10.39 -2.18
CA PHE A 137 -17.73 11.55 -2.08
C PHE A 137 -18.32 11.95 -3.44
N GLN A 138 -17.52 11.94 -4.52
CA GLN A 138 -18.05 12.15 -5.88
C GLN A 138 -19.06 11.07 -6.29
N ALA A 139 -18.84 9.82 -5.89
CA ALA A 139 -19.78 8.72 -6.17
C ALA A 139 -21.08 8.84 -5.36
N ALA A 140 -21.04 9.45 -4.17
CA ALA A 140 -22.24 9.72 -3.37
C ALA A 140 -23.11 10.82 -4.00
N GLN A 141 -22.51 11.92 -4.48
CA GLN A 141 -23.25 13.03 -5.10
C GLN A 141 -23.98 12.62 -6.39
N ASP A 142 -23.35 11.78 -7.22
CA ASP A 142 -23.98 11.26 -8.44
C ASP A 142 -25.09 10.24 -8.18
N GLY A 143 -25.15 9.67 -6.97
CA GLY A 143 -26.19 8.73 -6.55
C GLY A 143 -27.45 9.43 -6.02
N ASP A 144 -27.29 10.57 -5.34
CA ASP A 144 -28.40 11.38 -4.80
C ASP A 144 -29.12 12.18 -5.89
N GLY A 145 -28.42 12.58 -6.96
CA GLY A 145 -29.00 13.30 -8.09
C GLY A 145 -29.91 12.46 -9.01
N LYS A 146 -30.16 11.18 -8.68
CA LYS A 146 -31.00 10.25 -9.46
C LYS A 146 -32.29 9.82 -8.76
N GLU A 147 -32.71 10.48 -7.69
CA GLU A 147 -34.13 10.47 -7.33
C GLU A 147 -34.87 11.51 -8.20
N SER A 148 -35.20 11.11 -9.43
CA SER A 148 -36.30 11.77 -10.14
C SER A 148 -37.59 11.51 -9.34
N PRO A 149 -38.47 12.52 -9.16
CA PRO A 149 -39.69 12.35 -8.38
C PRO A 149 -40.50 11.23 -9.00
N LYS A 150 -40.96 10.29 -8.16
CA LYS A 150 -42.01 9.35 -8.55
C LYS A 150 -43.17 10.19 -9.10
N LYS A 151 -43.36 10.17 -10.42
CA LYS A 151 -44.59 10.66 -11.02
C LYS A 151 -45.71 9.74 -10.55
N GLU A 152 -46.78 10.40 -10.15
CA GLU A 152 -48.04 9.93 -9.54
C GLU A 152 -48.55 8.58 -10.03
#